data_AF-A0A8T6Y5V4-F1
#
_entry.id   AF-A0A8T6Y5V4-F1
#
_cell.length_a   1.000
_cell.length_b   1.000
_cell.length_c   1.000
_cell.angle_alpha   90.00
_cell.angle_beta   90.00
_cell.angle_gamma   90.00
#
_symmetry.space_group_name_H-M   'P 1'
#
loop_
_entity.id
_entity.type
_entity.pdbx_description
1 polymer ?
#
loop_
_entity_poly.entity_id
_entity_poly.type
_entity_poly.pdbx_seq_one_letter_code
_entity_poly.pdbx_strand_id
1 'polypeptide(L)'
;MADSLNDVVEEMLAQVDEALGVAVVDLSSGLLISVAHNVPYFTQSYLDAVAAAAVDMFRGKTVRNVEELIAQHRGEDPARHVHEVQMGTT
;
A
#
# COMPACT_ATOMS: atom_id res chain seq x y z
N MET A 1 -16.72 13.30 -11.88
CA MET A 1 -17.32 12.65 -13.07
C MET A 1 -17.82 11.31 -12.54
N ALA A 2 -17.92 10.19 -13.28
CA ALA A 2 -18.19 8.94 -12.57
C ALA A 2 -16.91 8.58 -11.80
N ASP A 3 -16.81 8.95 -10.52
CA ASP A 3 -15.56 8.85 -9.74
C ASP A 3 -15.40 7.41 -9.24
N SER A 4 -15.14 6.48 -10.16
CA SER A 4 -14.80 5.11 -9.77
C SER A 4 -13.35 5.08 -9.27
N LEU A 5 -13.05 4.15 -8.36
CA LEU A 5 -11.69 4.00 -7.83
C LEU A 5 -10.66 3.72 -8.94
N ASN A 6 -11.11 3.09 -10.04
CA ASN A 6 -10.28 2.82 -11.21
C ASN A 6 -9.87 4.12 -11.92
N ASP A 7 -10.80 5.07 -12.09
CA ASP A 7 -10.48 6.35 -12.72
C ASP A 7 -9.46 7.15 -11.89
N VAL A 8 -9.58 7.08 -10.55
CA VAL A 8 -8.64 7.74 -9.62
C VAL A 8 -7.23 7.16 -9.75
N VAL A 9 -7.07 5.83 -9.77
CA VAL A 9 -5.72 5.24 -9.90
C VAL A 9 -5.10 5.47 -11.27
N GLU A 10 -5.91 5.54 -12.34
CA GLU A 10 -5.45 5.90 -13.68
C GLU A 10 -4.98 7.37 -13.74
N GLU A 11 -5.73 8.29 -13.13
CA GLU A 11 -5.33 9.70 -13.04
C GLU A 11 -4.05 9.86 -12.23
N MET A 12 -3.92 9.17 -11.09
CA MET A 12 -2.70 9.21 -10.27
C MET A 12 -1.48 8.68 -11.03
N LEU A 13 -1.63 7.60 -11.80
CA LEU A 13 -0.56 7.06 -12.63
C LEU A 13 -0.08 8.08 -13.68
N ALA A 14 -0.99 8.90 -14.22
CA ALA A 14 -0.66 9.93 -15.20
C ALA A 14 -0.02 11.18 -14.59
N GLN A 15 -0.23 11.44 -13.30
CA GLN A 15 0.29 12.62 -12.60
C GLN A 15 1.69 12.42 -12.00
N VAL A 16 2.13 11.18 -11.83
CA VAL A 16 3.45 10.86 -11.28
C VAL A 16 4.39 10.45 -12.41
N ASP A 17 5.33 11.34 -12.74
CA ASP A 17 6.36 11.07 -13.74
C ASP A 17 7.11 9.78 -13.38
N GLU A 18 7.32 8.92 -14.40
CA GLU A 18 8.00 7.63 -14.28
C GLU A 18 7.32 6.59 -13.37
N ALA A 19 6.09 6.82 -12.91
CA ALA A 19 5.35 5.81 -12.18
C ALA A 19 5.08 4.57 -13.06
N LEU A 20 5.36 3.38 -12.49
CA LEU A 20 5.12 2.11 -13.16
C LEU A 20 3.74 1.52 -12.84
N GLY A 21 3.19 1.86 -11.69
CA GLY A 21 1.87 1.42 -11.28
C GLY A 21 1.39 2.08 -9.99
N VAL A 22 0.07 2.15 -9.85
CA VAL A 22 -0.67 2.65 -8.69
C VAL A 22 -1.70 1.60 -8.31
N ALA A 23 -1.82 1.31 -7.03
CA ALA A 23 -2.73 0.29 -6.52
C ALA A 23 -3.38 0.74 -5.22
N VAL A 24 -4.63 0.34 -5.02
CA VAL A 24 -5.36 0.49 -3.77
C VAL A 24 -5.61 -0.90 -3.20
N VAL A 25 -5.11 -1.12 -1.99
CA VAL A 25 -5.17 -2.41 -1.30
C VAL A 25 -5.89 -2.23 0.04
N ASP A 26 -6.82 -3.12 0.34
CA ASP A 26 -7.43 -3.16 1.66
C ASP A 26 -6.45 -3.78 2.67
N LEU A 27 -5.96 -2.96 3.62
CA LEU A 27 -5.05 -3.43 4.67
C LEU A 27 -5.68 -4.45 5.63
N SER A 28 -6.99 -4.63 5.66
CA SER A 28 -7.67 -5.58 6.54
C SER A 28 -7.81 -6.97 5.90
N SER A 29 -8.13 -7.06 4.62
CA SER A 29 -8.22 -8.34 3.89
C SER A 29 -6.93 -8.68 3.14
N GLY A 30 -6.13 -7.69 2.73
CA GLY A 30 -5.04 -7.83 1.78
C GLY A 30 -5.50 -7.86 0.31
N LEU A 31 -6.78 -7.58 0.05
CA LEU A 31 -7.34 -7.62 -1.31
C LEU A 31 -6.91 -6.39 -2.10
N LEU A 32 -6.45 -6.63 -3.33
CA LEU A 32 -6.23 -5.58 -4.33
C LEU A 32 -7.59 -5.10 -4.86
N ILE A 33 -7.99 -3.88 -4.53
CA ILE A 33 -9.31 -3.30 -4.89
C ILE A 33 -9.26 -2.70 -6.29
N SER A 34 -8.19 -1.96 -6.59
CA SER A 34 -8.00 -1.28 -7.87
C SER A 34 -6.51 -1.15 -8.18
N VAL A 35 -6.15 -1.22 -9.45
CA VAL A 35 -4.78 -1.14 -9.93
C VAL A 35 -4.73 -0.54 -11.33
N ALA A 36 -3.79 0.37 -11.54
CA ALA A 36 -3.39 0.87 -12.85
C ALA A 36 -1.87 0.67 -12.99
N HIS A 37 -1.40 0.21 -14.15
CA HIS A 37 0.03 0.09 -14.44
C HIS A 37 0.26 0.26 -15.94
N ASN A 38 1.44 0.78 -16.31
CA ASN A 38 1.83 0.97 -17.71
C ASN A 38 2.76 -0.15 -18.22
N VAL A 39 2.99 -1.19 -17.42
CA VAL A 39 3.92 -2.30 -17.71
C VAL A 39 3.18 -3.52 -18.28
N PRO A 40 3.38 -3.92 -19.55
CA PRO A 40 2.55 -4.94 -20.21
C PRO A 40 2.68 -6.37 -19.67
N TYR A 41 3.78 -6.67 -18.97
CA TYR A 41 4.11 -8.02 -18.50
C TYR A 41 3.84 -8.24 -17.00
N PHE A 42 3.18 -7.29 -16.33
CA PHE A 42 2.68 -7.52 -14.98
C PHE A 42 1.46 -8.44 -15.03
N THR A 43 1.61 -9.63 -14.46
CA THR A 43 0.50 -10.57 -14.30
C THR A 43 -0.30 -10.22 -13.06
N GLN A 44 -1.57 -10.62 -13.01
CA GLN A 44 -2.39 -10.46 -11.80
C GLN A 44 -1.73 -11.07 -10.57
N SER A 45 -1.16 -12.28 -10.71
CA SER A 45 -0.45 -12.96 -9.62
C SER A 45 0.78 -12.19 -9.11
N TYR A 46 1.46 -11.46 -9.99
CA TYR A 46 2.57 -10.61 -9.61
C TYR A 46 2.07 -9.38 -8.83
N LEU A 47 1.02 -8.73 -9.32
CA LEU A 47 0.39 -7.59 -8.65
C LEU A 47 -0.16 -7.97 -7.27
N ASP A 48 -0.80 -9.12 -7.14
CA ASP A 48 -1.31 -9.64 -5.87
C ASP A 48 -0.16 -9.91 -4.87
N ALA A 49 0.97 -10.42 -5.35
CA ALA A 49 2.16 -10.63 -4.51
C ALA A 49 2.77 -9.31 -4.03
N VAL A 50 2.85 -8.30 -4.91
CA VAL A 50 3.30 -6.95 -4.55
C VAL A 50 2.35 -6.30 -3.55
N ALA A 51 1.03 -6.43 -3.75
CA ALA A 51 0.01 -5.94 -2.82
C ALA A 51 0.14 -6.60 -1.43
N ALA A 52 0.36 -7.92 -1.40
CA ALA A 52 0.57 -8.65 -0.14
C ALA A 52 1.83 -8.18 0.60
N ALA A 53 2.93 -7.95 -0.13
CA ALA A 53 4.17 -7.41 0.45
C ALA A 53 3.96 -5.97 0.99
N ALA A 54 3.26 -5.12 0.24
CA ALA A 54 2.93 -3.77 0.70
C ALA A 54 2.09 -3.79 1.98
N VAL A 55 1.10 -4.68 2.07
CA VAL A 55 0.28 -4.88 3.27
C VAL A 55 1.14 -5.34 4.46
N ASP A 56 2.10 -6.23 4.26
CA ASP A 56 3.03 -6.67 5.30
C ASP A 56 3.87 -5.51 5.87
N MET A 57 4.20 -4.50 5.04
CA MET A 57 4.90 -3.28 5.50
C MET A 57 4.07 -2.38 6.43
N PHE A 58 2.76 -2.60 6.55
CA PHE A 58 1.89 -1.86 7.48
C PHE A 58 1.38 -2.71 8.64
N ARG A 59 1.12 -4.00 8.42
CA ARG A 59 0.50 -4.87 9.45
C ARG A 59 1.30 -6.12 9.78
N GLY A 60 2.49 -6.26 9.20
CA GLY A 60 3.39 -7.37 9.44
C GLY A 60 3.84 -7.43 10.88
N LYS A 61 4.32 -8.60 11.31
CA LYS A 61 4.69 -8.87 12.70
C LYS A 61 5.69 -7.85 13.24
N THR A 62 6.71 -7.52 12.46
CA THR A 62 7.75 -6.56 12.85
C THR A 62 7.17 -5.17 13.06
N VAL A 63 6.28 -4.72 12.18
CA VAL A 63 5.65 -3.40 12.26
C VAL A 63 4.75 -3.31 13.49
N ARG A 64 3.90 -4.33 13.72
CA ARG A 64 3.05 -4.39 14.91
C ARG A 64 3.84 -4.35 16.22
N ASN A 65 4.95 -5.08 16.29
CA ASN A 65 5.82 -5.04 17.47
C ASN A 65 6.36 -3.62 17.71
N VAL A 66 6.73 -2.89 16.66
CA VAL A 66 7.19 -1.50 16.77
C VAL A 66 6.04 -0.59 17.24
N GLU A 67 4.83 -0.76 16.69
CA GLU A 67 3.64 -0.01 17.11
C GLU A 67 3.30 -0.25 18.58
N GLU A 68 3.40 -1.48 19.07
CA GLU A 68 3.21 -1.83 20.49
C GLU A 68 4.23 -1.11 21.38
N LEU A 69 5.51 -1.07 20.98
CA LEU A 69 6.56 -0.35 21.73
C LEU A 69 6.30 1.16 21.75
N ILE A 70 5.84 1.74 20.63
CA ILE A 70 5.46 3.16 20.56
C ILE A 70 4.29 3.45 21.51
N ALA A 71 3.26 2.61 21.49
CA ALA A 71 2.08 2.77 22.34
C ALA A 71 2.43 2.66 23.82
N GLN A 72 3.26 1.67 24.21
CA GLN A 72 3.79 1.53 25.57
C GLN A 72 4.56 2.77 26.03
N HIS A 73 5.37 3.36 25.15
CA HIS A 73 6.12 4.58 25.47
C HIS A 73 5.21 5.79 25.66
N ARG A 74 4.10 5.86 24.91
CA ARG A 74 3.11 6.95 24.99
C ARG A 74 2.07 6.75 26.09
N GLY A 75 1.98 5.55 26.67
CA GLY A 75 0.91 5.20 27.61
C GLY A 75 -0.46 5.09 26.93
N GLU A 76 -0.47 4.76 25.64
CA GLU A 76 -1.67 4.62 24.80
C GLU A 76 -1.87 3.14 24.42
N ASP A 77 -3.05 2.81 23.92
CA ASP A 77 -3.32 1.49 23.36
C ASP A 77 -2.62 1.32 21.99
N PRO A 78 -2.15 0.10 21.65
CA PRO A 78 -1.57 -0.18 20.34
C PRO A 78 -2.53 0.18 19.21
N ALA A 79 -2.16 1.18 18.41
CA ALA A 79 -2.89 1.60 17.23
C ALA A 79 -2.02 1.51 15.97
N ARG A 80 -2.65 1.64 14.80
CA ARG A 80 -1.95 1.78 13.51
C ARG A 80 -1.27 3.14 13.42
N HIS A 81 -0.14 3.28 14.11
CA HIS A 81 0.65 4.50 14.19
C HIS A 81 1.47 4.76 12.92
N VAL A 82 1.73 3.73 12.11
CA VAL A 82 2.42 3.85 10.83
C VAL A 82 1.41 4.20 9.73
N HIS A 83 1.54 5.41 9.18
CA HIS A 83 0.64 5.92 8.13
C HIS A 83 1.26 5.96 6.74
N GLU A 84 2.58 6.00 6.66
CA GLU A 84 3.31 6.11 5.41
C GLU A 84 4.60 5.30 5.48
N VAL A 85 4.91 4.60 4.39
CA VAL A 85 6.15 3.88 4.20
C VAL A 85 6.71 4.28 2.85
N GLN A 86 7.83 4.98 2.85
CA GLN A 86 8.57 5.33 1.64
C GLN A 86 9.76 4.39 1.49
N MET A 87 9.93 3.85 0.29
CA MET A 87 11.11 3.04 -0.06
C MET A 87 11.79 3.68 -1.26
N GLY A 88 13.10 3.89 -1.16
CA GLY A 88 13.93 4.37 -2.24
C GLY A 88 15.15 3.47 -2.41
N THR A 89 15.66 3.41 -3.63
CA THR A 89 17.01 2.88 -3.90
C THR A 89 17.99 4.06 -3.95
N THR A 90 19.24 3.82 -3.55
CA THR A 90 20.34 4.78 -3.70
C THR A 90 20.71 5.05 -5.15
#